data_AF-A0A835UYW1-F1
#
_entry.id   AF-A0A835UYW1-F1
#
_cell.length_a   1.000
_cell.length_b   1.000
_cell.length_c   1.000
_cell.angle_alpha   90.00
_cell.angle_beta   90.00
_cell.angle_gamma   90.00
#
_symmetry.space_group_name_H-M   'P 1'
#
loop_
_entity.id
_entity.type
_entity.pdbx_description
1 polymer ?
#
loop_
_entity_poly.entity_id
_entity_poly.type
_entity_poly.pdbx_seq_one_letter_code
_entity_poly.pdbx_strand_id
1 'polypeptide(L)' 'MIASIRSRDGLERVTVPANSANVGSLETLIQAQLAVPVPAQKLCRDRNLLIA' A
#
# COMPACT_ATOMS: atom_id res chain seq x y z
N MET A 1 13.20 -2.25 -2.51
CA MET A 1 12.85 -1.60 -1.22
C MET A 1 11.68 -2.36 -0.60
N ILE A 2 11.53 -2.36 0.72
CA ILE A 2 10.32 -2.88 1.39
C ILE A 2 9.53 -1.69 1.94
N ALA A 3 8.25 -1.61 1.58
CA ALA A 3 7.30 -0.65 2.15
C ALA A 3 6.40 -1.38 3.17
N SER A 4 6.12 -0.75 4.31
CA SER A 4 5.14 -1.26 5.27
C SER A 4 3.82 -0.56 5.07
N ILE A 5 2.77 -1.31 4.75
CA ILE A 5 1.41 -0.84 4.48
C ILE A 5 0.56 -1.17 5.70
N ARG A 6 -0.07 -0.16 6.30
CA ARG A 6 -1.01 -0.37 7.40
C ARG A 6 -2.43 -0.29 6.86
N SER A 7 -3.24 -1.29 7.17
CA SER A 7 -4.68 -1.36 6.87
C SER A 7 -5.46 -1.57 8.18
N ARG A 8 -6.77 -1.81 8.06
CA ARG A 8 -7.60 -2.24 9.20
C ARG A 8 -7.31 -3.69 9.62
N ASP A 9 -6.85 -4.50 8.67
CA ASP A 9 -6.60 -5.93 8.87
C ASP A 9 -5.20 -6.19 9.47
N GLY A 10 -4.29 -5.21 9.37
CA GLY A 10 -2.99 -5.29 10.04
C GLY A 10 -1.91 -4.43 9.40
N LEU A 11 -0.67 -4.86 9.64
CA LEU A 11 0.53 -4.28 9.04
C LEU A 11 1.13 -5.30 8.07
N GLU A 12 1.14 -4.96 6.80
CA GLU A 12 1.61 -5.81 5.72
C GLU A 12 2.89 -5.24 5.10
N ARG A 13 3.71 -6.10 4.51
CA ARG A 13 4.97 -5.69 3.86
C ARG A 13 4.86 -5.93 2.36
N VAL A 14 5.05 -4.87 1.59
CA VAL A 14 5.03 -4.91 0.13
C VAL A 14 6.44 -4.73 -0.39
N THR A 15 6.87 -5.64 -1.26
CA THR A 15 8.16 -5.50 -1.96
C THR A 15 7.99 -4.54 -3.13
N VAL A 16 8.77 -3.46 -3.12
CA VAL A 16 8.76 -2.41 -4.14
C VAL A 16 10.05 -2.48 -4.96
N PRO A 17 9.97 -2.80 -6.27
CA PRO A 17 11.12 -2.76 -7.17
C PRO A 17 11.71 -1.35 -7.23
N ALA A 18 13.05 -1.24 -7.29
CA ALA A 18 13.75 0.05 -7.26
C ALA A 18 13.40 0.96 -8.47
N ASN A 19 12.88 0.37 -9.54
CA ASN A 19 12.75 0.95 -10.87
C ASN A 19 11.34 1.52 -11.10
N SER A 20 10.41 1.32 -10.17
CA SER A 20 8.97 1.56 -10.34
C SER A 20 8.37 2.36 -9.18
N ALA A 21 9.11 3.33 -8.64
CA ALA A 21 8.74 4.05 -7.42
C ALA A 21 7.84 5.27 -7.69
N ASN A 22 6.67 5.06 -8.30
CA ASN A 22 5.59 6.05 -8.29
C ASN A 22 4.35 5.50 -7.58
N VAL A 23 3.40 6.38 -7.25
CA VAL A 23 2.21 6.02 -6.45
C VAL A 23 1.36 4.97 -7.16
N GLY A 24 1.12 5.10 -8.48
CA GLY A 24 0.30 4.13 -9.23
C GLY A 24 0.95 2.74 -9.31
N SER A 25 2.28 2.68 -9.42
CA SER A 25 3.01 1.41 -9.32
C SER A 25 2.88 0.78 -7.94
N LEU A 26 2.89 1.58 -6.87
CA LEU A 26 2.63 1.08 -5.51
C LEU A 26 1.20 0.55 -5.35
N GLU A 27 0.20 1.26 -5.87
CA GLU A 27 -1.20 0.82 -5.85
C GLU A 27 -1.39 -0.52 -6.58
N THR A 28 -0.73 -0.66 -7.74
CA THR A 28 -0.74 -1.91 -8.51
C THR A 28 -0.07 -3.06 -7.73
N LEU A 29 1.04 -2.79 -7.04
CA LEU A 29 1.73 -3.78 -6.21
C LEU A 29 0.88 -4.21 -5.00
N ILE A 30 0.19 -3.27 -4.38
CA ILE A 30 -0.75 -3.55 -3.29
C ILE A 30 -1.89 -4.44 -3.80
N GLN A 31 -2.45 -4.14 -4.98
CA GLN A 31 -3.49 -4.99 -5.57
C GLN A 31 -2.97 -6.42 -5.83
N ALA A 32 -1.78 -6.56 -6.39
CA ALA A 32 -1.20 -7.87 -6.71
C ALA A 32 -0.84 -8.70 -5.47
N GLN A 33 -0.33 -8.07 -4.40
CA GLN A 33 0.18 -8.78 -3.22
C GLN A 33 -0.89 -8.95 -2.12
N LEU A 34 -1.82 -8.01 -2.00
CA LEU A 34 -2.78 -7.91 -0.90
C LEU A 34 -4.23 -8.05 -1.36
N ALA A 35 -4.46 -8.25 -2.67
CA ALA A 35 -5.79 -8.41 -3.28
C ALA A 35 -6.75 -7.23 -3.06
N VAL A 36 -6.24 -6.04 -2.74
CA VAL A 36 -7.05 -4.81 -2.58
C VAL A 36 -7.17 -4.08 -3.92
N PRO A 37 -8.36 -3.94 -4.52
CA PRO A 37 -8.52 -3.27 -5.82
C PRO A 37 -8.05 -1.81 -5.78
N VAL A 38 -7.29 -1.36 -6.78
CA VAL A 38 -6.81 0.04 -6.88
C VAL A 38 -7.92 1.10 -6.63
N PRO A 39 -9.15 0.96 -7.18
CA PRO A 39 -10.22 1.95 -6.93
C PRO A 39 -10.67 2.03 -5.46
N ALA A 40 -10.41 1.00 -4.66
CA ALA A 40 -10.73 0.94 -3.24
C ALA A 40 -9.54 1.36 -2.35
N GLN A 41 -8.38 1.64 -2.94
CA GLN A 41 -7.20 2.06 -2.20
C GLN A 41 -7.21 3.58 -1.97
N LYS A 42 -6.86 3.99 -0.76
CA LYS A 42 -6.58 5.39 -0.43
C LYS A 42 -5.28 5.45 0.36
N LEU A 43 -4.18 5.72 -0.36
CA LEU A 43 -2.86 5.78 0.24
C LEU A 43 -2.67 7.10 1.00
N CYS A 44 -2.21 7.01 2.24
CA CYS A 44 -1.81 8.18 3.01
C CYS A 44 -0.53 7.89 3.83
N ARG A 45 0.25 8.95 4.05
CA ARG A 45 1.43 8.90 4.94
C ARG A 45 1.07 9.16 6.40
N ASP A 46 -0.09 9.74 6.67
CA ASP A 46 -0.57 9.95 8.04
C ASP A 46 -1.09 8.64 8.62
N ARG A 47 -0.40 8.18 9.69
CA ARG A 47 -0.71 6.93 10.39
C ARG A 47 -1.97 7.01 11.25
N ASN A 48 -2.45 8.22 11.56
CA ASN A 48 -3.61 8.43 12.43
C ASN A 48 -4.94 8.33 11.67
N LEU A 49 -4.93 8.29 10.33
CA LEU A 49 -6.14 8.15 9.51
C LEU A 49 -6.86 6.80 9.67
N LEU A 50 -6.21 5.80 10.26
CA LEU A 50 -6.81 4.49 10.55
C LEU A 50 -7.45 4.44 11.95
N ILE A 51 -7.50 5.58 12.64
CA ILE A 51 -8.15 5.73 13.94
C ILE A 51 -9.51 6.40 13.68
N ALA A 52 -10.53 5.60 13.37
CA ALA A 52 -11.93 6.00 13.33
C ALA A 52 -12.79 4.84 13.81
#